data_AF-A0A510IWH9-F1
#
_entry.id   AF-A0A510IWH9-F1
#
_cell.length_a   1.000
_cell.length_b   1.000
_cell.length_c   1.000
_cell.angle_alpha   90.00
_cell.angle_beta   90.00
_cell.angle_gamma   90.00
#
_symmetry.space_group_name_H-M   'P 1'
#
loop_
_entity.id
_entity.type
_entity.pdbx_description
1 polymer ?
#
loop_
_entity_poly.entity_id
_entity_poly.type
_entity_poly.pdbx_seq_one_letter_code
_entity_poly.pdbx_strand_id
1 'polypeptide(L)'
;MNKVNLDGQYLIFLSHDDVSNILETKTFEEFALSHYDILAPALQEYREYSGVEIALMGASGRYQLICFVSVSGKKYRVHIEDVICEHCNKRSGISGTPGVWDLYLFCEDPHAVHSKAMALPVKKCIHCSGLLNRRHTIWFMHEQCS
;
A
#
# COMPACT_ATOMS: atom_id res chain seq x y z
N MET A 1 -3.92 -17.88 -11.68
CA MET A 1 -3.76 -16.61 -10.94
C MET A 1 -3.20 -15.56 -11.91
N ASN A 2 -3.78 -14.36 -11.97
CA ASN A 2 -3.45 -13.38 -13.02
C ASN A 2 -2.34 -12.44 -12.54
N LYS A 3 -1.15 -12.57 -13.13
CA LYS A 3 -0.07 -11.57 -12.99
C LYS A 3 -0.45 -10.33 -13.79
N VAL A 4 -0.41 -9.17 -13.16
CA VAL A 4 -0.67 -7.87 -13.78
C VAL A 4 0.66 -7.17 -13.99
N ASN A 5 0.95 -6.71 -15.21
CA ASN A 5 2.07 -5.80 -15.43
C ASN A 5 1.60 -4.37 -15.12
N LEU A 6 2.20 -3.73 -14.13
CA LEU A 6 1.93 -2.35 -13.74
C LEU A 6 3.27 -1.61 -13.56
N ASP A 7 3.45 -0.54 -14.33
CA ASP A 7 4.67 0.27 -14.35
C ASP A 7 5.97 -0.54 -14.57
N GLY A 8 5.89 -1.59 -15.40
CA GLY A 8 7.01 -2.47 -15.72
C GLY A 8 7.22 -3.62 -14.75
N GLN A 9 6.40 -3.75 -13.70
CA GLN A 9 6.51 -4.81 -12.70
C GLN A 9 5.37 -5.82 -12.82
N TYR A 10 5.70 -7.11 -12.71
CA TYR A 10 4.68 -8.16 -12.58
C TYR A 10 4.25 -8.29 -11.12
N LEU A 11 2.98 -7.98 -10.87
CA LEU A 11 2.35 -7.99 -9.56
C LEU A 11 1.26 -9.05 -9.51
N ILE A 12 1.10 -9.68 -8.35
CA ILE A 12 -0.02 -10.58 -8.06
C ILE A 12 -0.86 -9.93 -6.97
N PHE A 13 -2.03 -9.41 -7.34
CA PHE A 13 -2.97 -8.85 -6.37
C PHE A 13 -3.67 -9.98 -5.62
N LEU A 14 -3.70 -9.88 -4.30
CA LEU A 14 -4.27 -10.88 -3.42
C LEU A 14 -5.73 -10.52 -3.09
N SER A 15 -6.60 -11.52 -3.23
CA SER A 15 -7.95 -11.48 -2.65
C SER A 15 -7.92 -11.74 -1.14
N HIS A 16 -9.04 -11.52 -0.47
CA HIS A 16 -9.18 -11.91 0.95
C HIS A 16 -8.95 -13.41 1.18
N ASP A 17 -9.37 -14.25 0.22
CA ASP A 17 -9.18 -15.70 0.30
C ASP A 17 -7.70 -16.06 0.13
N ASP A 18 -6.99 -15.40 -0.79
CA ASP A 18 -5.55 -15.60 -0.96
C ASP A 18 -4.78 -15.25 0.31
N VAL A 19 -5.12 -14.11 0.94
CA VAL A 19 -4.49 -13.68 2.20
C VAL A 19 -4.78 -14.70 3.32
N SER A 20 -6.02 -15.18 3.43
CA SER A 20 -6.40 -16.17 4.44
C SER A 20 -5.64 -17.48 4.25
N ASN A 21 -5.57 -17.97 3.01
CA ASN A 21 -4.83 -19.18 2.65
C ASN A 21 -3.33 -19.05 2.95
N ILE A 22 -2.72 -17.89 2.67
CA ILE A 22 -1.31 -17.63 3.00
C ILE A 22 -1.10 -17.68 4.52
N LEU A 23 -1.97 -17.06 5.31
CA LEU A 23 -1.86 -17.01 6.77
C LEU A 23 -2.05 -18.38 7.42
N GLU A 24 -2.88 -19.24 6.83
CA GLU A 24 -3.10 -20.61 7.30
C GLU A 24 -1.96 -21.56 6.90
N THR A 25 -1.59 -21.55 5.61
CA THR A 25 -0.66 -22.55 5.04
C THR A 25 0.80 -22.13 5.09
N LYS A 26 1.08 -20.83 5.26
CA LYS A 26 2.42 -20.21 5.14
C LYS A 26 3.05 -20.38 3.74
N THR A 27 2.23 -20.70 2.74
CA THR A 27 2.66 -20.95 1.36
C THR A 27 1.95 -20.02 0.37
N PHE A 28 2.58 -19.81 -0.78
CA PHE A 28 2.01 -19.12 -1.92
C PHE A 28 2.59 -19.68 -3.23
N GLU A 29 1.73 -19.99 -4.19
CA GLU A 29 2.11 -20.73 -5.42
C GLU A 29 2.87 -22.04 -5.12
N GLU A 30 2.45 -22.80 -4.11
CA GLU A 30 3.11 -24.05 -3.66
C GLU A 30 4.50 -23.88 -3.03
N PHE A 31 5.00 -22.65 -2.92
CA PHE A 31 6.27 -22.34 -2.25
C PHE A 31 6.04 -21.82 -0.84
N ALA A 32 6.87 -22.26 0.11
CA ALA A 32 6.96 -21.64 1.43
C ALA A 32 7.47 -20.19 1.30
N LEU A 33 6.88 -19.26 2.05
CA LEU A 33 7.28 -17.85 2.05
C LEU A 33 8.55 -17.64 2.90
N SER A 34 9.63 -17.16 2.28
CA SER A 34 10.94 -17.04 2.93
C SER A 34 10.98 -16.05 4.10
N HIS A 35 10.06 -15.08 4.12
CA HIS A 35 9.95 -14.05 5.16
C HIS A 35 8.54 -14.02 5.76
N TYR A 36 7.92 -15.19 5.93
CA TYR A 36 6.55 -15.30 6.43
C TYR A 36 6.33 -14.51 7.72
N ASP A 37 7.23 -14.60 8.70
CA ASP A 37 7.07 -13.94 10.00
C ASP A 37 7.06 -12.40 9.90
N ILE A 38 7.62 -11.84 8.83
CA ILE A 38 7.59 -10.39 8.54
C ILE A 38 6.34 -10.03 7.73
N LEU A 39 5.96 -10.89 6.76
CA LEU A 39 4.81 -10.66 5.89
C LEU A 39 3.48 -10.85 6.61
N ALA A 40 3.36 -11.86 7.47
CA ALA A 40 2.10 -12.27 8.09
C ALA A 40 1.45 -11.16 8.95
N PRO A 41 2.18 -10.41 9.80
CA PRO A 41 1.59 -9.29 10.53
C PRO A 41 1.02 -8.22 9.59
N ALA A 42 1.75 -7.86 8.54
CA ALA A 42 1.31 -6.87 7.57
C ALA A 42 0.09 -7.36 6.76
N LEU A 43 0.06 -8.63 6.36
CA LEU A 43 -1.09 -9.24 5.70
C LEU A 43 -2.33 -9.27 6.61
N GLN A 44 -2.14 -9.59 7.89
CA GLN A 44 -3.19 -9.63 8.90
C GLN A 44 -3.76 -8.23 9.18
N GLU A 45 -2.91 -7.20 9.23
CA GLU A 45 -3.30 -5.82 9.49
C GLU A 45 -3.95 -5.17 8.26
N TYR A 46 -3.26 -5.20 7.12
CA TYR A 46 -3.66 -4.40 5.96
C TYR A 46 -4.89 -4.92 5.23
N ARG A 47 -5.23 -6.20 5.40
CA ARG A 47 -6.48 -6.75 4.84
C ARG A 47 -7.72 -6.13 5.48
N GLU A 48 -7.61 -5.55 6.67
CA GLU A 48 -8.74 -4.93 7.39
C GLU A 48 -8.98 -3.49 6.93
N TYR A 49 -8.08 -2.90 6.14
CA TYR A 49 -8.19 -1.53 5.66
C TYR A 49 -8.96 -1.45 4.34
N SER A 50 -10.19 -0.93 4.41
CA SER A 50 -11.01 -0.65 3.23
C SER A 50 -10.27 0.28 2.26
N GLY A 51 -10.14 -0.14 1.00
CA GLY A 51 -9.48 0.63 -0.04
C GLY A 51 -7.96 0.42 -0.16
N VAL A 52 -7.37 -0.49 0.64
CA VAL A 52 -6.03 -1.03 0.40
C VAL A 52 -6.13 -2.27 -0.46
N GLU A 53 -5.39 -2.29 -1.56
CA GLU A 53 -5.16 -3.48 -2.37
C GLU A 53 -3.76 -4.02 -2.06
N ILE A 54 -3.66 -5.31 -1.72
CA ILE A 54 -2.38 -5.95 -1.42
C ILE A 54 -1.89 -6.69 -2.65
N ALA A 55 -0.63 -6.50 -3.01
CA ALA A 55 0.03 -7.25 -4.07
C ALA A 55 1.36 -7.85 -3.61
N LEU A 56 1.74 -8.95 -4.25
CA LEU A 56 3.05 -9.56 -4.14
C LEU A 56 3.85 -9.33 -5.42
N MET A 57 5.12 -8.99 -5.25
CA MET A 57 6.13 -8.90 -6.31
C MET A 57 7.23 -9.92 -6.04
N GLY A 58 7.54 -10.77 -7.02
CA GLY A 58 8.58 -11.80 -6.88
C GLY A 58 8.14 -13.15 -7.45
N ALA A 59 8.86 -14.20 -7.05
CA ALA A 59 8.62 -15.57 -7.49
C ALA A 59 9.24 -16.59 -6.53
N SER A 60 8.76 -17.83 -6.59
CA SER A 60 9.39 -19.00 -5.96
C SER A 60 9.66 -18.82 -4.46
N GLY A 61 8.66 -18.36 -3.72
CA GLY A 61 8.72 -18.16 -2.26
C GLY A 61 9.41 -16.88 -1.80
N ARG A 62 10.04 -16.13 -2.72
CA ARG A 62 10.65 -14.82 -2.44
C ARG A 62 9.76 -13.72 -2.96
N TYR A 63 8.88 -13.23 -2.08
CA TYR A 63 7.92 -12.19 -2.40
C TYR A 63 8.12 -10.95 -1.52
N GLN A 64 7.97 -9.79 -2.15
CA GLN A 64 7.84 -8.50 -1.49
C GLN A 64 6.37 -8.08 -1.49
N LEU A 65 5.91 -7.59 -0.34
CA LEU A 65 4.59 -6.99 -0.19
C LEU A 65 4.61 -5.56 -0.76
N ILE A 66 3.67 -5.26 -1.63
CA ILE A 66 3.43 -3.89 -2.12
C ILE A 66 1.95 -3.57 -1.87
N CYS A 67 1.70 -2.45 -1.18
CA CYS A 67 0.34 -1.95 -0.95
C CYS A 67 -0.01 -0.90 -2.00
N PHE A 68 -1.26 -0.93 -2.43
CA PHE A 68 -1.83 0.01 -3.38
C PHE A 68 -3.09 0.65 -2.81
N VAL A 69 -3.34 1.88 -3.24
CA VAL A 69 -4.63 2.55 -3.10
C VAL A 69 -5.15 2.96 -4.46
N SER A 70 -6.47 2.89 -4.62
CA SER A 70 -7.14 3.33 -5.84
C SER A 70 -7.70 4.74 -5.67
N VAL A 71 -7.22 5.69 -6.47
CA VAL A 71 -7.71 7.07 -6.53
C VAL A 71 -8.19 7.36 -7.96
N SER A 72 -9.48 7.67 -8.11
CA SER A 72 -10.12 7.89 -9.42
C SER A 72 -9.87 6.77 -10.43
N GLY A 73 -9.92 5.52 -9.96
CA GLY A 73 -9.70 4.32 -10.78
C GLY A 73 -8.23 4.03 -11.14
N LYS A 74 -7.27 4.82 -10.64
CA LYS A 74 -5.84 4.60 -10.82
C LYS A 74 -5.22 4.06 -9.53
N LYS A 75 -4.32 3.09 -9.66
CA LYS A 75 -3.58 2.49 -8.54
C LYS A 75 -2.31 3.27 -8.25
N TYR A 76 -2.06 3.54 -6.97
CA TYR A 76 -0.86 4.21 -6.48
C TYR A 76 -0.22 3.36 -5.38
N ARG A 77 1.10 3.15 -5.48
CA ARG A 77 1.88 2.44 -4.46
C ARG A 77 1.95 3.30 -3.21
N VAL A 78 1.75 2.67 -2.05
CA VAL A 78 1.83 3.35 -0.77
C VAL A 78 2.51 2.47 0.26
N HIS A 79 3.15 3.13 1.22
CA HIS A 79 3.44 2.56 2.53
C HIS A 79 2.30 2.94 3.47
N ILE A 80 1.80 1.98 4.22
CA ILE A 80 0.72 2.21 5.19
C ILE A 80 1.34 2.74 6.48
N GLU A 81 0.85 3.88 6.96
CA GLU A 81 1.34 4.48 8.21
C GLU A 81 0.20 5.12 9.02
N ASP A 82 0.38 5.16 10.34
CA ASP A 82 -0.48 5.94 11.24
C ASP A 82 0.06 7.36 11.41
N VAL A 83 -0.67 8.35 10.90
CA VAL A 83 -0.19 9.72 10.81
C VAL A 83 -0.47 10.49 12.09
N ILE A 84 0.59 11.03 12.68
CA ILE A 84 0.52 12.05 13.73
C ILE A 84 0.66 13.42 13.05
N CYS A 85 -0.30 14.31 13.29
CA CYS A 85 -0.33 15.63 12.68
C CYS A 85 0.84 16.50 13.16
N GLU A 86 1.62 17.05 12.24
CA GLU A 86 2.72 17.99 12.53
C GLU A 86 2.29 19.33 13.15
N HIS A 87 1.02 19.71 13.05
CA HIS A 87 0.50 20.99 13.55
C HIS A 87 -0.05 20.90 14.97
N CYS A 88 -0.83 19.86 15.26
CA CYS A 88 -1.53 19.72 16.54
C CYS A 88 -1.10 18.50 17.37
N ASN A 89 -0.16 17.70 16.86
CA ASN A 89 0.39 16.51 17.50
C ASN A 89 -0.65 15.43 17.87
N LYS A 90 -1.86 15.52 17.30
CA LYS A 90 -2.92 14.51 17.45
C LYS A 90 -2.80 13.47 16.35
N ARG A 91 -3.13 12.23 16.69
CA ARG A 91 -3.24 11.12 15.74
C ARG A 91 -4.38 11.42 14.76
N SER A 92 -4.03 11.59 13.49
CA SER A 92 -4.99 11.84 12.41
C SER A 92 -5.53 10.55 11.81
N GLY A 93 -4.86 9.42 11.99
CA GLY A 93 -5.30 8.07 11.62
C GLY A 93 -4.44 7.40 10.54
N ILE A 94 -4.85 6.20 10.13
CA ILE A 94 -4.16 5.35 9.15
C ILE A 94 -4.25 5.96 7.75
N SER A 95 -3.14 6.00 7.04
CA SER A 95 -3.05 6.53 5.69
C SER A 95 -2.03 5.80 4.81
N GLY A 96 -2.03 6.10 3.51
CA GLY A 96 -0.99 5.66 2.58
C GLY A 96 -0.04 6.80 2.23
N THR A 97 1.26 6.61 2.40
CA THR A 97 2.28 7.55 1.91
C THR A 97 2.98 6.99 0.67
N PRO A 98 3.06 7.77 -0.43
CA PRO A 98 3.83 7.42 -1.60
C PRO A 98 5.32 7.76 -1.44
N GLY A 99 5.73 8.41 -0.35
CA GLY A 99 7.07 9.00 -0.19
C GLY A 99 8.20 8.01 0.10
N VAL A 100 7.90 6.72 0.20
CA VAL A 100 8.92 5.67 0.40
C VAL A 100 9.47 5.24 -0.95
N TRP A 101 10.70 5.64 -1.27
CA TRP A 101 11.34 5.38 -2.56
C TRP A 101 11.46 3.87 -2.89
N ASP A 102 11.65 3.04 -1.86
CA ASP A 102 11.80 1.59 -2.01
C ASP A 102 10.59 0.91 -2.68
N LEU A 103 9.42 1.54 -2.64
CA LEU A 103 8.20 1.05 -3.30
C LEU A 103 8.34 1.04 -4.84
N TYR A 104 9.19 1.90 -5.39
CA TYR A 104 9.35 2.10 -6.84
C TYR A 104 10.62 1.43 -7.38
N LEU A 105 11.40 0.77 -6.51
CA LEU A 105 12.52 -0.04 -6.96
C LEU A 105 12.00 -1.07 -7.97
N PHE A 106 12.67 -1.21 -9.10
CA PHE A 106 12.32 -2.10 -10.21
C PHE A 106 11.12 -1.68 -11.08
N CYS A 107 10.51 -0.51 -10.86
CA CYS A 107 9.66 0.09 -11.89
C CYS A 107 10.50 0.39 -13.15
N GLU A 108 9.87 0.39 -14.33
CA GLU A 108 10.53 0.75 -15.58
C GLU A 108 11.00 2.22 -15.57
N ASP A 109 10.16 3.12 -15.05
CA ASP A 109 10.49 4.51 -14.78
C ASP A 109 10.07 4.89 -13.34
N PRO A 110 10.92 4.59 -12.34
CA PRO A 110 10.61 4.85 -10.92
C PRO A 110 10.30 6.33 -10.64
N HIS A 111 10.99 7.25 -11.31
CA HIS A 111 10.81 8.68 -11.11
C HIS A 111 9.44 9.13 -11.62
N ALA A 112 9.05 8.77 -12.84
CA ALA A 112 7.75 9.15 -13.38
C ALA A 112 6.59 8.56 -12.56
N VAL A 113 6.72 7.32 -12.09
CA VAL A 113 5.69 6.67 -11.26
C VAL A 113 5.56 7.36 -9.91
N HIS A 114 6.69 7.63 -9.24
CA HIS A 114 6.70 8.36 -7.96
C HIS A 114 6.16 9.79 -8.13
N SER A 115 6.58 10.53 -9.15
CA SER A 115 6.10 11.89 -9.41
C SER A 115 4.59 11.97 -9.62
N LYS A 116 3.98 10.97 -10.28
CA LYS A 116 2.51 10.90 -10.41
C LYS A 116 1.82 10.74 -9.06
N ALA A 117 2.37 9.93 -8.15
CA ALA A 117 1.81 9.75 -6.81
C ALA A 117 1.99 11.02 -5.96
N MET A 118 3.16 11.67 -6.04
CA MET A 118 3.45 12.92 -5.32
C MET A 118 2.64 14.12 -5.81
N ALA A 119 2.08 14.06 -7.02
CA ALA A 119 1.20 15.08 -7.55
C ALA A 119 -0.24 14.98 -7.02
N LEU A 120 -0.57 13.93 -6.25
CA LEU A 120 -1.90 13.80 -5.64
C LEU A 120 -2.11 14.84 -4.53
N PRO A 121 -3.35 15.31 -4.32
CA PRO A 121 -3.64 16.26 -3.26
C PRO A 121 -3.27 15.72 -1.87
N VAL A 122 -2.53 16.51 -1.10
CA VAL A 122 -2.21 16.21 0.29
C VAL A 122 -3.45 16.45 1.16
N LYS A 123 -3.78 15.51 2.03
CA LYS A 123 -4.94 15.65 2.93
C LYS A 123 -4.67 16.53 4.14
N LYS A 124 -5.78 16.99 4.73
CA LYS A 124 -5.82 17.78 5.96
C LYS A 124 -5.98 16.89 7.18
N CYS A 125 -5.45 17.33 8.31
CA CYS A 125 -5.68 16.72 9.61
C CYS A 125 -7.16 16.81 10.00
N ILE A 126 -7.72 15.70 10.50
CA ILE A 126 -9.12 15.63 10.94
C ILE A 126 -9.42 16.49 12.17
N HIS A 127 -8.38 16.90 12.93
CA HIS A 127 -8.54 17.66 14.17
C HIS A 127 -8.34 19.16 14.02
N CYS A 128 -7.40 19.59 13.18
CA CYS A 128 -7.04 21.00 13.04
C CYS A 128 -7.07 21.52 11.60
N SER A 129 -7.43 20.68 10.62
CA SER A 129 -7.46 21.02 9.20
C SER A 129 -6.12 21.43 8.58
N GLY A 130 -5.01 21.33 9.32
CA GLY A 130 -3.66 21.58 8.79
C GLY A 130 -3.25 20.53 7.76
N LEU A 131 -2.58 20.95 6.69
CA LEU A 131 -2.10 20.05 5.63
C LEU A 131 -0.99 19.13 6.16
N LEU A 132 -1.08 17.84 5.87
CA LEU A 132 -0.14 16.80 6.32
C LEU A 132 1.03 16.63 5.32
N ASN A 133 1.77 17.71 5.09
CA ASN A 133 2.77 17.80 4.01
C ASN A 133 4.01 16.95 4.29
N ARG A 134 4.43 16.85 5.55
CA ARG A 134 5.66 16.10 5.89
C ARG A 134 5.62 14.65 5.41
N ARG A 135 4.42 14.08 5.37
CA ARG A 135 4.18 12.68 5.01
C ARG A 135 3.65 12.48 3.59
N HIS A 136 3.29 13.55 2.88
CA HIS A 136 2.61 13.50 1.58
C HIS A 136 1.45 12.49 1.58
N THR A 137 0.63 12.58 2.63
CA THR A 137 -0.38 11.58 2.93
C THR A 137 -1.50 11.54 1.87
N ILE A 138 -1.71 10.36 1.26
CA ILE A 138 -2.86 9.99 0.45
C ILE A 138 -3.79 9.16 1.34
N TRP A 139 -5.08 9.52 1.47
CA TRP A 139 -6.00 8.66 2.24
C TRP A 139 -6.66 7.60 1.36
N PHE A 140 -6.88 6.43 1.97
CA PHE A 140 -7.84 5.42 1.55
C PHE A 140 -9.21 6.08 1.35
N MET A 141 -9.96 5.64 0.35
CA MET A 141 -11.30 6.16 0.13
C MET A 141 -12.18 5.97 1.38
N HIS A 142 -12.41 7.05 2.11
CA HIS A 142 -13.70 7.37 2.72
C HIS A 142 -13.91 8.88 2.65
N GLU A 143 -14.07 9.39 1.43
CA GLU A 143 -14.96 10.52 1.21
C GLU A 143 -16.21 9.95 0.54
N GLN A 144 -17.08 9.33 1.34
CA GLN A 144 -18.49 9.51 1.03
C GLN A 144 -18.73 10.99 1.25
N CYS A 145 -18.88 11.72 0.16
CA CYS A 145 -19.56 12.99 0.18
C CYS A 145 -20.94 12.78 0.82
N SER A 146 -21.12 13.33 2.00
CA SER A 146 -22.41 13.80 2.53
C SER A 146 -22.12 14.76 3.66
#